data_AF-A0A0P9CSS2-F1
#
_entry.id   AF-A0A0P9CSS2-F1
#
_cell.length_a   1.000
_cell.length_b   1.000
_cell.length_c   1.000
_cell.angle_alpha   90.00
_cell.angle_beta   90.00
_cell.angle_gamma   90.00
#
_symmetry.space_group_name_H-M   'P 1'
#
loop_
_entity.id
_entity.type
_entity.pdbx_description
1 polymer ?
#
loop_
_entity_poly.entity_id
_entity_poly.type
_entity_poly.pdbx_seq_one_letter_code
_entity_poly.pdbx_strand_id
1 'polypeptide(L)'
;MTRIVNRPIQVTDSNPQGFPVSFIDKNNEHCIVLIVDDWRESGNWIEGEPTRHLYRILTDTDACLELQEQGSIWSIYKVYD
;
A
#
# COMPACT_ATOMS: atom_id res chain seq x y z
N MET A 1 10.57 -8.01 -12.94
CA MET A 1 9.47 -7.49 -13.80
C MET A 1 8.48 -6.74 -12.92
N THR A 2 7.55 -5.94 -13.45
CA THR A 2 6.52 -5.29 -12.60
C THR A 2 5.11 -5.68 -13.00
N ARG A 3 4.26 -5.99 -12.02
CA ARG A 3 2.86 -6.41 -12.25
C ARG A 3 1.89 -5.58 -11.43
N ILE A 4 0.88 -5.01 -12.10
CA ILE A 4 -0.28 -4.38 -11.43
C ILE A 4 -1.24 -5.48 -10.99
N VAL A 5 -1.67 -5.45 -9.73
CA VAL A 5 -2.52 -6.50 -9.13
C VAL A 5 -3.81 -5.97 -8.52
N ASN A 6 -3.86 -4.72 -8.03
CA ASN A 6 -5.04 -4.11 -7.38
C ASN A 6 -5.73 -5.07 -6.39
N ARG A 7 -4.93 -5.66 -5.50
CA ARG A 7 -5.40 -6.71 -4.59
C ARG A 7 -5.74 -6.10 -3.23
N PRO A 8 -6.96 -6.25 -2.71
CA PRO A 8 -7.31 -5.72 -1.39
C PRO A 8 -6.49 -6.43 -0.31
N ILE A 9 -6.02 -5.65 0.67
CA ILE A 9 -5.28 -6.14 1.84
C ILE A 9 -5.88 -5.53 3.11
N GLN A 10 -5.57 -6.14 4.24
CA GLN A 10 -5.94 -5.61 5.54
C GLN A 10 -4.68 -5.15 6.27
N VAL A 11 -4.52 -3.84 6.47
CA VAL A 11 -3.46 -3.30 7.35
C VAL A 11 -3.85 -3.63 8.79
N THR A 12 -2.94 -4.29 9.51
CA THR A 12 -3.15 -4.75 10.90
C THR A 12 -2.54 -3.80 11.91
N ASP A 13 -1.41 -3.16 11.56
CA ASP A 13 -0.73 -2.20 12.41
C ASP A 13 -0.28 -0.97 11.60
N SER A 14 -0.36 0.19 12.24
CA SER A 14 0.09 1.48 11.68
C SER A 14 0.87 2.24 12.73
N ASN A 15 1.90 2.96 12.30
CA ASN A 15 2.72 3.78 13.17
C ASN A 15 1.95 5.04 13.65
N PRO A 16 2.46 5.79 14.65
CA PRO A 16 1.80 6.99 15.17
C PRO A 16 1.61 8.13 14.16
N GLN A 17 2.34 8.08 13.03
CA GLN A 17 2.21 9.05 11.94
C GLN A 17 1.19 8.61 10.87
N GLY A 18 0.60 7.41 11.01
CA GLY A 18 -0.41 6.87 10.11
C GLY A 18 0.14 5.98 8.99
N PHE A 19 1.46 5.71 8.95
CA PHE A 19 2.04 4.81 7.96
C PHE A 19 1.78 3.35 8.31
N PRO A 20 1.53 2.48 7.32
CA PRO A 20 1.32 1.06 7.55
C PRO A 20 2.63 0.42 8.04
N VAL A 21 2.53 -0.46 9.04
CA VAL A 21 3.65 -1.23 9.60
C VAL A 21 3.52 -2.71 9.25
N SER A 22 2.31 -3.25 9.26
CA SER A 22 2.06 -4.63 8.86
C SER A 22 0.69 -4.78 8.21
N PHE A 23 0.58 -5.79 7.34
CA PHE A 23 -0.66 -6.08 6.64
C PHE A 23 -0.79 -7.58 6.35
N ILE A 24 -2.03 -8.02 6.13
CA ILE A 24 -2.36 -9.39 5.74
C ILE A 24 -2.73 -9.41 4.25
N ASP A 25 -2.03 -10.24 3.48
CA ASP A 25 -2.37 -10.62 2.10
C ASP A 25 -2.71 -12.11 2.02
N LYS A 26 -3.96 -12.45 1.67
CA LYS A 26 -4.42 -13.85 1.48
C LYS A 26 -4.01 -14.80 2.62
N ASN A 27 -4.19 -14.37 3.88
CA ASN A 27 -3.80 -15.07 5.12
C ASN A 27 -2.30 -15.14 5.43
N ASN A 28 -1.45 -14.44 4.66
CA ASN A 28 -0.05 -14.26 5.01
C ASN A 28 0.12 -12.87 5.62
N GLU A 29 0.73 -12.81 6.79
CA GLU A 29 1.14 -11.55 7.39
C GLU A 29 2.48 -11.10 6.79
N HIS A 30 2.56 -9.83 6.43
CA HIS A 30 3.74 -9.18 5.92
C HIS A 30 4.07 -7.97 6.80
N CYS A 31 5.32 -7.88 7.22
CA CYS A 31 5.83 -6.75 7.98
C CYS A 31 6.60 -5.82 7.04
N ILE A 32 6.31 -4.53 7.13
CA ILE A 32 7.00 -3.49 6.36
C ILE A 32 8.30 -3.17 7.08
N VAL A 33 9.42 -3.50 6.44
CA VAL A 33 10.77 -3.23 6.99
C VAL A 33 11.27 -1.85 6.59
N LEU A 34 10.82 -1.35 5.44
CA LEU A 34 11.23 -0.05 4.91
C LEU A 34 10.12 0.54 4.04
N ILE A 35 9.86 1.83 4.22
CA ILE A 35 9.11 2.64 3.25
C ILE A 35 10.14 3.30 2.36
N VAL A 36 10.16 2.90 1.09
CA VAL A 36 11.09 3.40 0.07
C VAL A 36 10.68 4.79 -0.37
N ASP A 37 9.38 5.01 -0.57
CA ASP A 37 8.80 6.29 -1.02
C ASP A 37 7.31 6.33 -0.66
N ASP A 38 6.75 7.53 -0.48
CA ASP A 38 5.31 7.74 -0.36
C ASP A 38 4.88 9.00 -1.09
N TRP A 39 3.74 8.93 -1.79
CA TRP A 39 3.21 10.07 -2.53
C TRP A 39 1.69 10.03 -2.61
N ARG A 40 1.09 11.20 -2.78
CA ARG A 40 -0.35 11.37 -2.93
C ARG A 40 -0.67 11.68 -4.37
N GLU A 41 -1.60 10.92 -4.93
CA GLU A 41 -2.21 11.22 -6.21
C GLU A 41 -3.58 11.84 -5.97
N SER A 42 -3.75 13.04 -6.52
CA SER A 42 -5.07 13.61 -6.66
C SER A 42 -5.84 12.76 -7.66
N GLY A 43 -6.88 12.03 -7.22
CA GLY A 43 -7.84 11.40 -8.14
C GLY A 43 -8.53 12.43 -9.04
N ASN A 44 -9.59 12.06 -9.78
CA ASN A 44 -10.44 13.09 -10.40
C ASN A 44 -11.23 13.87 -9.34
N TRP A 45 -10.60 14.89 -8.74
CA TRP A 45 -11.21 15.71 -7.70
C TRP A 45 -12.45 16.45 -8.20
N ILE A 46 -12.51 16.72 -9.51
CA ILE A 46 -13.66 17.32 -10.18
C ILE A 46 -14.88 16.38 -10.15
N GLU A 47 -14.66 15.06 -10.20
CA GLU A 47 -15.72 14.05 -10.17
C GLU A 47 -15.98 13.50 -8.76
N GLY A 48 -15.34 14.06 -7.74
CA GLY A 48 -15.47 13.62 -6.35
C GLY A 48 -14.67 12.35 -6.02
N GLU A 49 -13.70 11.95 -6.85
CA GLU A 49 -12.84 10.83 -6.52
C GLU A 49 -11.93 11.16 -5.31
N PRO A 50 -11.85 10.27 -4.31
CA PRO A 50 -10.99 10.49 -3.16
C PRO A 50 -9.52 10.42 -3.54
N THR A 51 -8.71 11.23 -2.87
CA THR A 51 -7.24 11.19 -2.94
C THR A 51 -6.75 9.77 -2.68
N ARG A 52 -5.77 9.33 -3.48
CA ARG A 52 -5.10 8.06 -3.31
C ARG A 52 -3.73 8.34 -2.72
N HIS A 53 -3.37 7.65 -1.65
CA HIS A 53 -2.01 7.69 -1.09
C HIS A 53 -1.33 6.38 -1.47
N LEU A 54 -0.20 6.48 -2.14
CA LEU A 54 0.63 5.35 -2.53
C LEU A 54 1.88 5.29 -1.66
N TYR A 55 2.25 4.08 -1.28
CA TYR A 55 3.41 3.78 -0.46
C TYR A 55 4.21 2.69 -1.15
N ARG A 56 5.44 2.99 -1.57
CA ARG A 56 6.38 1.95 -2.00
C ARG A 56 7.10 1.43 -0.76
N ILE A 57 6.99 0.14 -0.54
CA ILE A 57 7.52 -0.55 0.64
C ILE A 57 8.44 -1.70 0.27
N LEU A 58 9.23 -2.13 1.24
CA LEU A 58 9.91 -3.40 1.28
C LEU A 58 9.37 -4.20 2.47
N THR A 59 9.07 -5.47 2.26
CA THR A 59 8.61 -6.39 3.32
C THR A 59 9.76 -7.19 3.92
N ASP A 60 9.50 -7.86 5.05
CA ASP A 60 10.43 -8.80 5.70
C ASP A 60 10.82 -9.99 4.81
N THR A 61 10.02 -10.29 3.79
CA THR A 61 10.28 -11.31 2.79
C THR A 61 11.06 -10.79 1.58
N ASP A 62 11.70 -9.62 1.70
CA ASP A 62 12.42 -8.92 0.62
C ASP A 62 11.54 -8.56 -0.60
N ALA A 63 10.21 -8.56 -0.44
CA ALA A 63 9.30 -8.23 -1.53
C ALA A 63 9.08 -6.72 -1.59
N CYS A 64 9.28 -6.13 -2.77
CA CYS A 64 8.99 -4.72 -2.98
C CYS A 64 7.59 -4.55 -3.58
N LEU A 65 6.76 -3.75 -2.91
CA LEU A 65 5.33 -3.60 -3.21
C LEU A 65 4.94 -2.12 -3.19
N GLU A 66 3.94 -1.76 -3.98
CA GLU A 66 3.21 -0.49 -3.83
C GLU A 66 1.86 -0.75 -3.20
N LEU A 67 1.66 -0.19 -2.01
CA LEU A 67 0.37 -0.14 -1.34
C LEU A 67 -0.35 1.13 -1.76
N GLN A 68 -1.66 1.02 -1.94
CA GLN A 68 -2.56 2.13 -2.21
C GLN A 68 -3.61 2.18 -1.11
N GLU A 69 -3.71 3.35 -0.49
CA GLU A 69 -4.79 3.74 0.40
C GLU A 69 -5.74 4.68 -0.33
N GLN A 70 -7.03 4.33 -0.36
CA GLN A 70 -8.07 5.20 -0.89
C GLN A 70 -9.23 5.27 0.10
N GLY A 71 -9.36 6.42 0.76
CA GLY A 71 -10.35 6.67 1.81
C GLY A 71 -10.09 5.85 3.08
N SER A 72 -10.43 4.56 3.07
CA SER A 72 -10.14 3.60 4.14
C SER A 72 -9.88 2.18 3.61
N ILE A 73 -9.74 2.04 2.29
CA ILE A 73 -9.50 0.77 1.63
C ILE A 73 -8.02 0.69 1.28
N TRP A 74 -7.38 -0.38 1.74
CA TRP A 74 -6.00 -0.69 1.42
C TRP A 74 -5.92 -1.78 0.35
N SER A 75 -4.99 -1.60 -0.58
CA SER A 75 -4.75 -2.57 -1.64
C SER A 75 -3.29 -2.57 -2.09
N ILE A 76 -2.76 -3.72 -2.47
CA ILE A 76 -1.51 -3.79 -3.22
C ILE A 76 -1.83 -3.36 -4.64
N TYR A 77 -1.32 -2.20 -5.04
CA TYR A 77 -1.46 -1.67 -6.39
C TYR A 77 -0.52 -2.42 -7.35
N LYS A 78 0.76 -2.53 -6.99
CA LYS A 78 1.80 -3.07 -7.86
C LYS A 78 2.80 -3.92 -7.07
N VAL A 79 3.32 -4.94 -7.73
CA VAL A 79 4.36 -5.84 -7.23
C VAL A 79 5.59 -5.71 -8.11
N TYR A 80 6.75 -5.63 -7.48
CA TYR A 80 8.06 -5.67 -8.12
C TYR A 80 8.65 -7.07 -7.90
N ASP A 81 8.84 -7.80 -9.00
CA ASP A 81 9.43 -9.15 -9.09
C ASP A 81 10.88 -9.08 -9.54
#